data_AF-A0A4Y1PYJ9-F1
#
_entry.id   AF-A0A4Y1PYJ9-F1
#
_cell.length_a   1.000
_cell.length_b   1.000
_cell.length_c   1.000
_cell.angle_alpha   90.00
_cell.angle_beta   90.00
_cell.angle_gamma   90.00
#
_symmetry.space_group_name_H-M   'P 1'
#
loop_
_entity.id
_entity.type
_entity.pdbx_description
1 polymer ?
#
loop_
_entity_poly.entity_id
_entity_poly.type
_entity_poly.pdbx_seq_one_letter_code
_entity_poly.pdbx_strand_id
1 'polypeptide(L)'
;RSKVTGPSGEVTSLTMELNLEGDFRKTKKKITWLAHPTTYPSLMNVTLLDYDYLITKKKLEEEDNVSDFVTPVTEFKEKAFADENVSELKKGDIM
;
A
#
# COMPACT_ATOMS: atom_id res chain seq x y z
N ARG A 1 -8.85 -20.37 -13.55
CA ARG A 1 -8.79 -18.97 -13.01
C ARG A 1 -10.16 -18.29 -13.06
N SER A 2 -10.66 -17.72 -11.95
CA SER A 2 -11.99 -17.06 -11.86
C SER A 2 -12.01 -15.90 -10.84
N LYS A 3 -13.09 -15.10 -10.82
CA LYS A 3 -13.32 -14.03 -9.84
C LYS A 3 -14.76 -14.08 -9.31
N VAL A 4 -14.95 -13.62 -8.08
CA VAL A 4 -16.28 -13.41 -7.48
C VAL A 4 -16.50 -11.91 -7.29
N THR A 5 -17.70 -11.43 -7.60
CA THR A 5 -18.09 -10.03 -7.45
C THR A 5 -19.21 -9.87 -6.44
N GLY A 6 -19.15 -8.81 -5.64
CA GLY A 6 -20.19 -8.44 -4.70
C GLY A 6 -21.33 -7.65 -5.34
N PRO A 7 -22.33 -7.23 -4.52
CA PRO A 7 -23.56 -6.59 -4.99
C PRO A 7 -23.35 -5.27 -5.74
N SER A 8 -22.28 -4.53 -5.45
CA SER A 8 -21.92 -3.29 -6.14
C SER A 8 -20.91 -3.48 -7.27
N GLY A 9 -20.62 -4.73 -7.66
CA GLY A 9 -19.69 -5.07 -8.73
C GLY A 9 -18.21 -5.08 -8.34
N GLU A 10 -17.89 -4.85 -7.07
CA GLU A 10 -16.56 -4.96 -6.49
C GLU A 10 -16.07 -6.41 -6.52
N VAL A 11 -14.78 -6.61 -6.79
CA VAL A 11 -14.18 -7.96 -6.74
C VAL A 11 -13.90 -8.33 -5.29
N THR A 12 -14.50 -9.43 -4.83
CA THR A 12 -14.36 -9.90 -3.44
C THR A 12 -13.44 -11.11 -3.30
N SER A 13 -13.21 -11.86 -4.39
CA SER A 13 -12.31 -13.00 -4.40
C SER A 13 -11.76 -13.30 -5.79
N LEU A 14 -10.56 -13.88 -5.84
CA LEU A 14 -9.88 -14.34 -7.05
C LEU A 14 -9.37 -15.77 -6.83
N THR A 15 -9.67 -16.66 -7.77
CA THR A 15 -9.10 -18.02 -7.80
C THR A 15 -8.08 -18.10 -8.92
N MET A 16 -6.84 -18.43 -8.55
CA MET A 16 -5.71 -18.54 -9.46
C MET A 16 -5.07 -19.93 -9.36
N GLU A 17 -4.26 -20.26 -10.36
CA GLU A 17 -3.52 -21.53 -10.43
C GLU A 17 -2.03 -21.24 -10.48
N LEU A 18 -1.26 -21.96 -9.67
CA LEU A 18 0.18 -21.89 -9.62
C LEU A 18 0.78 -22.62 -10.84
N ASN A 19 1.59 -21.93 -11.62
CA ASN A 19 2.30 -22.51 -12.77
C ASN A 19 3.80 -22.56 -12.52
N LEU A 20 4.28 -23.68 -11.96
CA LEU A 20 5.70 -23.88 -11.64
C LEU A 20 6.58 -24.10 -12.87
N GLU A 21 6.02 -24.58 -13.98
CA GLU A 21 6.74 -24.81 -15.24
C GLU A 21 6.86 -23.54 -16.10
N GLY A 22 6.28 -22.43 -15.66
CA GLY A 22 6.25 -21.17 -16.38
C GLY A 22 7.61 -20.44 -16.41
N ASP A 23 7.90 -19.80 -17.54
CA ASP A 23 9.07 -18.90 -17.67
C ASP A 23 8.77 -17.53 -17.02
N PHE A 24 9.33 -17.29 -15.83
CA PHE A 24 9.13 -16.05 -15.07
C PHE A 24 9.57 -14.78 -15.82
N ARG A 25 10.45 -14.88 -16.82
CA ARG A 25 10.92 -13.72 -17.61
C ARG A 25 9.83 -13.19 -18.54
N LYS A 26 8.87 -14.04 -18.92
CA LYS A 26 7.71 -13.66 -19.75
C LYS A 26 6.58 -13.04 -18.92
N THR A 27 6.68 -13.07 -17.60
CA THR A 27 5.68 -12.51 -16.68
C THR A 27 5.76 -10.98 -16.65
N LYS A 28 4.81 -10.32 -17.32
CA LYS A 28 4.77 -8.85 -17.43
C LYS A 28 4.30 -8.12 -16.17
N LYS A 29 3.43 -8.75 -15.39
CA LYS A 29 2.81 -8.14 -14.19
C LYS A 29 3.26 -8.90 -12.96
N LYS A 30 3.75 -8.17 -11.96
CA LYS A 30 4.13 -8.69 -10.64
C LYS A 30 3.31 -7.96 -9.59
N ILE A 31 2.88 -8.69 -8.57
CA ILE A 31 2.11 -8.17 -7.46
C ILE A 31 2.75 -8.63 -6.16
N THR A 32 2.58 -7.84 -5.11
CA THR A 32 2.90 -8.23 -3.73
C THR A 32 1.64 -8.77 -3.09
N TRP A 33 1.77 -9.76 -2.22
CA TRP A 33 0.66 -10.37 -1.49
C TRP A 33 1.12 -10.82 -0.11
N LEU A 34 0.19 -10.90 0.83
CA LEU A 34 0.39 -11.50 2.15
C LEU A 34 -0.32 -12.85 2.17
N ALA A 35 0.33 -13.86 2.74
CA ALA A 35 -0.30 -15.16 2.90
C ALA A 35 -1.46 -15.07 3.89
N HIS A 36 -2.56 -15.74 3.58
CA HIS A 36 -3.62 -15.89 4.56
C HIS A 36 -3.10 -16.78 5.70
N PRO A 37 -3.17 -16.33 6.96
CA PRO A 37 -2.63 -17.09 8.07
C PRO A 37 -3.41 -18.39 8.25
N THR A 38 -2.74 -19.53 8.13
CA THR A 38 -3.31 -20.86 8.40
C THR A 38 -3.12 -21.30 9.85
N THR A 39 -2.23 -20.63 10.58
CA THR A 39 -1.92 -20.80 12.01
C THR A 39 -1.64 -19.43 12.62
N TYR A 40 -1.69 -19.32 13.95
CA TYR A 40 -1.30 -18.10 14.65
C TYR A 40 0.22 -17.88 14.49
N PRO A 41 0.70 -16.64 14.30
CA PRO A 41 -0.04 -15.38 14.43
C PRO A 41 -0.65 -14.80 13.16
N SER A 42 -1.63 -13.92 13.39
CA SER A 42 -2.41 -13.24 12.35
C SER A 42 -1.58 -12.16 11.65
N LEU A 43 -2.10 -11.64 10.54
CA LEU A 43 -1.54 -10.44 9.91
C LEU A 43 -1.58 -9.25 10.89
N MET A 44 -0.55 -8.42 10.86
CA MET A 44 -0.47 -7.24 11.73
C MET A 44 -1.34 -6.12 11.18
N ASN A 45 -2.27 -5.62 12.00
CA ASN A 45 -3.01 -4.40 11.68
C ASN A 45 -2.09 -3.20 11.78
N VAL A 46 -1.87 -2.51 10.67
CA VAL A 46 -1.03 -1.31 10.61
C VAL A 46 -1.80 -0.14 10.03
N THR A 47 -1.32 1.07 10.31
CA THR A 47 -1.74 2.28 9.60
C THR A 47 -0.56 2.75 8.76
N LEU A 48 -0.73 2.75 7.45
CA LEU A 48 0.22 3.34 6.53
C LEU A 48 -0.01 4.85 6.53
N LEU A 49 1.07 5.59 6.75
CA LEU A 49 1.08 7.04 6.68
C LEU A 49 1.84 7.43 5.41
N ASP A 50 1.11 7.97 4.44
CA ASP A 50 1.69 8.55 3.24
C ASP A 50 1.63 10.06 3.35
N TYR A 51 2.70 10.73 2.91
CA TYR A 51 2.88 12.16 3.09
C TYR A 51 3.16 12.83 1.76
N ASP A 52 2.35 13.84 1.43
CA ASP A 52 2.56 14.68 0.24
C ASP A 52 3.42 15.91 0.58
N TYR A 53 3.82 16.66 -0.44
CA TYR A 53 4.51 17.92 -0.29
C TYR A 53 3.70 18.90 0.54
N LEU A 54 4.39 19.63 1.42
CA LEU A 54 3.76 20.66 2.26
C LEU A 54 3.24 21.85 1.45
N ILE A 55 3.87 22.14 0.31
CA ILE A 55 3.51 23.24 -0.58
C ILE A 55 3.36 22.75 -2.03
N THR A 56 2.48 23.41 -2.75
CA THR A 56 2.14 23.13 -4.15
C THR A 56 3.12 23.79 -5.13
N LYS A 57 3.89 24.79 -4.68
CA LYS A 57 4.88 25.52 -5.49
C LYS A 57 6.30 25.05 -5.14
N LYS A 58 7.07 24.62 -6.15
CA LYS A 58 8.44 24.08 -5.97
C LYS A 58 9.41 25.04 -5.29
N LYS A 59 9.27 26.34 -5.56
CA LYS A 59 10.07 27.41 -4.97
C LYS A 59 9.16 28.63 -4.80
N LEU A 60 9.12 29.17 -3.59
CA LEU A 60 8.48 30.45 -3.32
C LEU A 60 9.45 31.58 -3.66
N GLU A 61 8.92 32.66 -4.21
CA GLU A 61 9.62 33.92 -4.43
C GLU A 61 9.33 34.88 -3.26
N GLU A 62 10.06 36.00 -3.20
CA GLU A 62 10.03 36.90 -2.03
C GLU A 62 8.64 37.53 -1.79
N GLU A 63 7.84 37.67 -2.83
CA GLU A 63 6.51 38.27 -2.78
C GLU A 63 5.38 37.26 -2.52
N ASP A 64 5.69 35.96 -2.48
CA ASP A 64 4.68 34.92 -2.26
C ASP A 64 4.31 34.81 -0.77
N ASN A 65 3.00 34.66 -0.49
CA ASN A 65 2.55 34.23 0.83
C ASN A 65 2.44 32.70 0.87
N VAL A 66 3.22 32.06 1.76
CA VAL A 66 3.24 30.59 1.94
C VAL A 66 1.83 30.00 2.10
N SER A 67 0.95 30.72 2.81
CA SER A 67 -0.42 30.27 3.12
C SER A 67 -1.24 29.99 1.86
N ASP A 68 -0.95 30.69 0.77
CA ASP A 68 -1.65 30.55 -0.51
C ASP A 68 -1.21 29.29 -1.27
N PHE A 69 -0.10 28.68 -0.88
CA PHE A 69 0.50 27.52 -1.55
C PHE A 69 0.52 26.26 -0.69
N VAL A 70 -0.07 26.27 0.51
CA VAL A 70 -0.14 25.07 1.37
C VAL A 70 -0.97 23.98 0.69
N THR A 71 -0.45 22.76 0.66
CA THR A 71 -1.19 21.60 0.15
C THR A 71 -2.36 21.29 1.08
N PRO A 72 -3.61 21.23 0.60
CA PRO A 72 -4.78 21.07 1.47
C PRO A 72 -4.80 19.79 2.30
N VAL A 73 -4.23 18.71 1.77
CA VAL A 73 -4.13 17.40 2.43
C VAL A 73 -2.71 16.88 2.24
N THR A 74 -1.95 16.81 3.32
CA THR A 74 -0.54 16.38 3.30
C THR A 74 -0.31 15.02 3.96
N GLU A 75 -1.30 14.48 4.67
CA GLU A 75 -1.21 13.21 5.39
C GLU A 75 -2.38 12.31 4.99
N PHE A 76 -2.08 11.12 4.49
CA PHE A 76 -3.03 10.09 4.10
C PHE A 76 -2.86 8.89 5.01
N LYS A 77 -3.96 8.47 5.66
CA LYS A 77 -3.96 7.33 6.58
C LYS A 77 -4.73 6.18 5.97
N GLU A 78 -4.04 5.08 5.72
CA GLU A 78 -4.65 3.87 5.19
C GLU A 78 -4.53 2.74 6.18
N LYS A 79 -5.67 2.09 6.48
CA LYS A 79 -5.67 0.86 7.28
C LYS A 79 -5.22 -0.28 6.40
N ALA A 80 -4.22 -1.01 6.85
CA ALA A 80 -3.65 -2.12 6.08
C ALA A 80 -3.29 -3.31 6.97
N PHE A 81 -2.96 -4.40 6.30
CA PHE A 81 -2.32 -5.55 6.91
C PHE A 81 -0.85 -5.57 6.52
N ALA A 82 -0.01 -5.99 7.46
CA ALA A 82 1.39 -6.26 7.25
C ALA A 82 1.74 -7.69 7.70
N ASP A 83 2.88 -8.17 7.22
CA ASP A 83 3.46 -9.44 7.66
C ASP A 83 3.89 -9.36 9.13
N GLU A 84 3.97 -10.51 9.82
CA GLU A 84 4.34 -10.59 11.24
C GLU A 84 5.69 -9.93 11.54
N ASN A 85 6.64 -9.97 10.60
CA ASN A 85 7.98 -9.43 10.78
C ASN A 85 8.00 -7.94 11.17
N VAL A 86 6.93 -7.17 10.89
CA VAL A 86 6.85 -5.76 11.31
C VAL A 86 6.66 -5.58 12.83
N SER A 87 6.23 -6.62 13.54
CA SER A 87 5.98 -6.57 14.99
C SER A 87 7.24 -6.33 15.81
N GLU A 88 8.40 -6.68 15.27
CA GLU A 88 9.70 -6.53 15.92
C GLU A 88 10.42 -5.21 15.58
N LEU A 89 9.85 -4.41 14.67
CA LEU A 89 10.44 -3.13 14.26
C LEU A 89 10.44 -2.13 15.42
N LYS A 90 11.58 -1.45 15.56
CA LYS A 90 11.77 -0.36 16.51
C LYS A 90 11.56 0.97 15.80
N LYS A 91 11.23 2.00 16.60
CA LYS A 91 11.11 3.35 16.09
C LYS A 91 12.45 3.78 15.46
N GLY A 92 12.39 4.16 14.18
CA GLY A 92 13.55 4.59 13.42
C GLY A 92 14.14 3.51 12.51
N ASP A 93 13.64 2.26 12.58
CA ASP A 93 14.02 1.22 11.63
C ASP A 93 13.52 1.58 10.22
N ILE A 94 14.34 1.27 9.21
CA ILE A 94 14.06 1.51 7.79
C ILE A 94 14.01 0.14 7.09
N MET A 95 12.93 -0.11 6.35
CA MET A 95 12.65 -1.36 5.63
C MET A 95 12.76 -1.19 4.12
#